data_AF-A0A969QYN5-F1
#
_entry.id   AF-A0A969QYN5-F1
#
_cell.length_a   1.000
_cell.length_b   1.000
_cell.length_c   1.000
_cell.angle_alpha   90.00
_cell.angle_beta   90.00
_cell.angle_gamma   90.00
#
_symmetry.space_group_name_H-M   'P 1'
#
loop_
_entity.id
_entity.type
_entity.pdbx_description
1 polymer ?
#
loop_
_entity_poly.entity_id
_entity_poly.type
_entity_poly.pdbx_seq_one_letter_code
_entity_poly.pdbx_strand_id
1 'polypeptide(L)' 'LMAKRYASINDLPITEPDRKFHWPQGTRPDDYPSLSELGL' A
#
# COMPACT_ATOMS: atom_id res chain seq x y z
N LEU A 1 -8.08 12.12 -20.51
CA LEU A 1 -7.33 13.20 -19.83
C LEU A 1 -7.83 13.29 -18.40
N MET A 2 -7.01 12.95 -17.40
CA MET A 2 -7.36 13.21 -16.01
C MET A 2 -6.94 14.67 -15.71
N ALA A 3 -7.88 15.61 -15.79
CA ALA A 3 -7.56 17.05 -15.77
C ALA A 3 -7.25 17.58 -14.35
N LYS A 4 -7.75 16.90 -13.31
CA LYS A 4 -7.52 17.25 -11.89
C LYS A 4 -7.41 15.97 -11.07
N ARG A 5 -6.43 15.92 -10.16
CA ARG A 5 -6.21 14.82 -9.20
C ARG A 5 -5.88 15.44 -7.84
N TYR A 6 -6.74 15.18 -6.86
CA TYR A 6 -6.55 15.62 -5.48
C TYR A 6 -6.28 14.41 -4.60
N ALA A 7 -5.20 14.45 -3.83
CA ALA A 7 -4.81 13.41 -2.90
C ALA A 7 -4.25 14.03 -1.63
N SER A 8 -4.58 13.44 -0.49
CA SER A 8 -4.02 13.80 0.81
C SER A 8 -3.59 12.49 1.48
N ILE A 9 -2.34 12.44 1.93
CA ILE A 9 -1.67 11.26 2.46
C ILE A 9 -1.00 11.68 3.76
N ASN A 10 -1.07 10.83 4.78
CA ASN A 10 -0.41 11.05 6.06
C ASN A 10 0.69 10.01 6.25
N ASP A 11 1.80 10.45 6.83
CA ASP A 11 2.89 9.57 7.23
C ASP A 11 2.67 9.08 8.66
N LEU A 12 2.90 7.78 8.88
CA LEU A 12 2.90 7.16 10.20
C LEU A 12 4.23 6.40 10.35
N PRO A 13 5.06 6.72 11.35
CA PRO A 13 6.29 5.97 11.59
C PRO A 13 5.97 4.53 12.00
N ILE A 14 6.70 3.56 11.42
CA ILE A 14 6.59 2.14 11.71
C ILE A 14 7.98 1.50 11.82
N THR A 15 8.06 0.33 12.46
CA THR A 15 9.30 -0.45 12.50
C THR A 15 9.33 -1.50 11.39
N GLU A 16 10.50 -2.09 11.12
CA GLU A 16 10.63 -3.10 10.05
C GLU A 16 9.68 -4.30 10.21
N PRO A 17 9.44 -4.85 11.42
CA PRO A 17 8.45 -5.90 11.64
C PRO A 17 7.00 -5.51 11.32
N ASP A 18 6.67 -4.23 11.34
CA ASP A 18 5.30 -3.74 11.11
C ASP A 18 4.96 -3.60 9.61
N ARG A 19 5.94 -3.84 8.72
CA ARG A 19 5.71 -3.82 7.27
C ARG A 19 4.69 -4.90 6.93
N LYS A 20 3.64 -4.54 6.19
CA LYS A 20 2.60 -5.49 5.73
C LYS A 20 2.72 -5.87 4.24
N PHE A 21 3.71 -5.32 3.54
CA PHE A 21 3.90 -5.47 2.10
C PHE A 21 5.25 -6.13 1.80
N HIS A 22 5.22 -7.41 1.40
CA HIS A 22 6.40 -8.27 1.28
C HIS A 22 6.54 -8.91 -0.11
N TRP A 23 6.45 -8.12 -1.18
CA TRP A 23 6.74 -8.59 -2.53
C TRP A 23 7.95 -7.84 -3.14
N PRO A 24 8.62 -8.40 -4.16
CA PRO A 24 9.68 -7.71 -4.88
C PRO A 24 9.18 -6.39 -5.49
N GLN A 25 10.07 -5.43 -5.69
CA GLN A 25 9.71 -4.15 -6.32
C GLN A 25 9.09 -4.40 -7.71
N GLY A 26 7.88 -3.86 -7.92
CA GLY A 26 7.12 -4.04 -9.15
C GLY A 26 5.64 -4.25 -8.88
N THR A 27 4.99 -4.96 -9.79
CA THR A 27 3.56 -5.26 -9.72
C THR A 27 3.25 -6.12 -8.49
N ARG A 28 2.20 -5.76 -7.74
CA ARG A 28 1.65 -6.59 -6.66
C ARG A 28 1.17 -7.93 -7.26
N PRO A 29 1.57 -9.09 -6.70
CA PRO A 29 1.04 -10.39 -7.12
C PRO A 29 -0.48 -10.45 -6.99
N ASP A 30 -1.16 -11.16 -7.89
CA ASP A 30 -2.62 -11.25 -7.91
C ASP A 30 -3.18 -11.96 -6.67
N ASP A 31 -2.41 -12.88 -6.09
CA ASP A 31 -2.72 -13.66 -4.89
C ASP A 31 -2.37 -12.93 -3.57
N TYR A 32 -1.75 -11.76 -3.64
CA TYR A 32 -1.40 -11.00 -2.45
C TYR A 32 -2.64 -10.36 -1.80
N PRO A 33 -2.81 -10.40 -0.47
CA PRO A 33 -3.95 -9.80 0.21
C PRO A 33 -4.20 -8.33 -0.15
N SER A 34 -5.48 -7.99 -0.29
CA SER A 34 -5.96 -6.61 -0.42
C SER A 34 -5.82 -5.82 0.89
N LEU A 35 -6.03 -4.50 0.84
CA LEU A 35 -5.95 -3.63 2.03
C LEU A 35 -6.92 -4.07 3.14
N SER A 36 -8.14 -4.44 2.76
CA SER A 36 -9.17 -4.91 3.71
C SER A 36 -8.79 -6.23 4.36
N GLU A 37 -8.17 -7.15 3.61
CA GLU A 37 -7.69 -8.43 4.15
C GLU A 37 -6.48 -8.25 5.10
N LEU A 38 -5.75 -7.15 4.96
CA LEU A 38 -4.65 -6.77 5.87
C LEU A 38 -5.12 -5.99 7.11
N GLY A 39 -6.43 -5.74 7.24
CA GLY A 39 -7.01 -4.97 8.34
C GLY A 39 -6.47 -3.54 8.41
N LEU A 40 -6.29 -2.90 7.25
CA LEU A 40 -5.89 -1.50 7.11
C LEU A 40 -7.09 -0.59 6.79
#